data_AF-A0A7D7LA78-F1
#
_entry.id   AF-A0A7D7LA78-F1
#
_cell.length_a   1.000
_cell.length_b   1.000
_cell.length_c   1.000
_cell.angle_alpha   90.00
_cell.angle_beta   90.00
_cell.angle_gamma   90.00
#
_symmetry.space_group_name_H-M   'P 1'
#
loop_
_entity.id
_entity.type
_entity.pdbx_description
1 polymer ?
#
loop_
_entity_poly.entity_id
_entity_poly.type
_entity_poly.pdbx_seq_one_letter_code
_entity_poly.pdbx_strand_id
1 'polypeptide(L)'
;MSVPNIIVVAGSSGAGKTTWVCQQMRDIADVDKIIYYSPGTGTVPIDQNRIATEFPDLQVFSDAQQVEFLNQIPKANAVYIEWGFYLELGAIAQLLENLTYRTIAVLPPDLKDSEYHAWAKEIVRGAPTQSSTGETLWRAASNGQVIDENSLEEFWYEITHDAYGIVTRAKGIFDVNDGRSLYCDFVAGVPQTDFLELDIPRYLEGRPQRFSGLEVVGENLDKATLRQTLSDCCLSDAAILQYQQQVKEILLEGAQV
;
A
#
# COMPACT_ATOMS: atom_id res chain seq x y z
N MET A 1 33.75 -4.31 1.34
CA MET A 1 32.30 -4.02 1.47
C MET A 1 31.67 -4.34 0.14
N SER A 2 30.68 -5.23 0.11
CA SER A 2 29.90 -5.49 -1.10
C SER A 2 29.12 -4.23 -1.46
N VAL A 3 29.08 -3.89 -2.75
CA VAL A 3 28.22 -2.82 -3.23
C VAL A 3 26.77 -3.32 -3.12
N PRO A 4 25.86 -2.60 -2.44
CA PRO A 4 24.48 -3.02 -2.30
C PRO A 4 23.81 -3.12 -3.66
N ASN A 5 22.94 -4.13 -3.85
CA ASN A 5 22.13 -4.22 -5.06
C ASN A 5 20.93 -3.27 -4.94
N ILE A 6 21.03 -2.09 -5.56
CA ILE A 6 19.96 -1.08 -5.55
C ILE A 6 19.05 -1.28 -6.76
N ILE A 7 17.77 -1.53 -6.49
CA ILE A 7 16.73 -1.77 -7.48
C ILE A 7 15.66 -0.69 -7.32
N VAL A 8 15.43 0.06 -8.40
CA VAL A 8 14.36 1.04 -8.50
C VAL A 8 13.28 0.46 -9.40
N VAL A 9 12.07 0.32 -8.86
CA VAL A 9 10.92 -0.27 -9.55
C VAL A 9 9.91 0.82 -9.81
N ALA A 10 9.58 1.08 -11.07
CA ALA A 10 8.54 2.02 -11.47
C ALA A 10 7.52 1.32 -12.37
N GLY A 11 6.45 2.04 -12.73
CA GLY A 11 5.39 1.50 -13.57
C GLY A 11 4.05 2.19 -13.33
N SER A 12 3.11 1.99 -14.25
CA SER A 12 1.79 2.61 -14.19
C SER A 12 1.00 2.20 -12.94
N SER A 13 -0.06 2.97 -12.65
CA SER A 13 -1.00 2.64 -11.58
C SER A 13 -1.58 1.24 -11.79
N GLY A 14 -1.66 0.45 -10.72
CA GLY A 14 -2.23 -0.89 -10.74
C GLY A 14 -1.40 -1.97 -11.45
N ALA A 15 -0.23 -1.65 -12.02
CA ALA A 15 0.56 -2.62 -12.78
C ALA A 15 1.15 -3.78 -11.94
N GLY A 16 1.12 -3.67 -10.61
CA GLY A 16 1.60 -4.72 -9.69
C GLY A 16 3.04 -4.55 -9.19
N LYS A 17 3.53 -3.32 -9.08
CA LYS A 17 4.87 -3.01 -8.54
C LYS A 17 5.13 -3.65 -7.18
N THR A 18 4.27 -3.37 -6.21
CA THR A 18 4.37 -3.91 -4.84
C THR A 18 4.36 -5.43 -4.83
N THR A 19 3.48 -6.05 -5.61
CA THR A 19 3.44 -7.51 -5.78
C THR A 19 4.75 -8.07 -6.32
N TRP A 20 5.34 -7.42 -7.33
CA TRP A 20 6.64 -7.82 -7.86
C TRP A 20 7.74 -7.70 -6.82
N VAL A 21 7.78 -6.59 -6.05
CA VAL A 21 8.74 -6.39 -4.96
C VAL A 21 8.62 -7.50 -3.91
N CYS A 22 7.41 -7.79 -3.43
CA CYS A 22 7.17 -8.89 -2.50
C CYS A 22 7.65 -10.24 -3.06
N GLN A 23 7.40 -10.52 -4.34
CA GLN A 23 7.88 -11.75 -4.99
C GLN A 23 9.40 -11.86 -5.01
N GLN A 24 10.13 -10.75 -5.21
CA GLN A 24 11.60 -10.77 -5.15
C GLN A 24 12.14 -11.01 -3.74
N MET A 25 11.39 -10.66 -2.71
CA MET A 25 11.81 -10.77 -1.30
C MET A 25 11.56 -12.17 -0.72
N ARG A 26 10.56 -12.92 -1.20
CA ARG A 26 10.11 -14.19 -0.61
C ARG A 26 11.20 -15.26 -0.46
N ASP A 27 12.15 -15.32 -1.38
CA ASP A 27 13.20 -16.36 -1.39
C ASP A 27 14.54 -15.87 -0.82
N ILE A 28 14.61 -14.64 -0.29
CA ILE A 28 15.86 -14.10 0.26
C ILE A 28 16.01 -14.51 1.73
N ALA A 29 17.08 -15.22 2.06
CA ALA A 29 17.32 -15.73 3.41
C ALA A 29 17.62 -14.63 4.46
N ASP A 30 18.27 -13.53 4.04
CA ASP A 30 18.65 -12.40 4.90
C ASP A 30 17.71 -11.19 4.68
N VAL A 31 16.39 -11.36 4.95
CA VAL A 31 15.39 -10.28 4.78
C VAL A 31 15.71 -9.07 5.69
N ASP A 32 16.31 -9.31 6.84
CA ASP A 32 16.77 -8.29 7.81
C ASP A 32 17.82 -7.32 7.26
N LYS A 33 18.51 -7.72 6.19
CA LYS A 33 19.50 -6.89 5.47
C LYS A 33 18.95 -6.28 4.19
N ILE A 34 17.66 -6.45 3.93
CA ILE A 34 16.97 -5.74 2.86
C ILE A 34 16.39 -4.45 3.45
N ILE A 35 16.45 -3.38 2.68
CA ILE A 35 15.76 -2.13 3.02
C ILE A 35 14.80 -1.75 1.91
N TYR A 36 13.64 -1.20 2.29
CA TYR A 36 12.58 -0.78 1.37
C TYR A 36 12.20 0.67 1.59
N TYR A 37 12.01 1.39 0.48
CA TYR A 37 11.60 2.79 0.48
C TYR A 37 10.60 3.06 -0.65
N SER A 38 9.54 3.79 -0.34
CA SER A 38 8.55 4.24 -1.34
C SER A 38 8.31 5.74 -1.14
N PRO A 39 8.98 6.62 -1.91
CA PRO A 39 8.86 8.05 -1.72
C PRO A 39 7.48 8.61 -2.12
N GLY A 40 7.15 9.76 -1.55
CA GLY A 40 6.01 10.57 -1.93
C GLY A 40 4.66 9.96 -1.54
N THR A 41 4.64 9.07 -0.55
CA THR A 41 3.40 8.49 0.00
C THR A 41 2.73 9.44 1.01
N GLY A 42 3.47 10.41 1.54
CA GLY A 42 2.97 11.39 2.50
C GLY A 42 2.44 10.71 3.76
N THR A 43 1.21 11.01 4.16
CA THR A 43 0.58 10.43 5.35
C THR A 43 -0.19 9.15 5.09
N VAL A 44 -0.21 8.64 3.85
CA VAL A 44 -0.95 7.42 3.46
C VAL A 44 0.00 6.36 2.85
N PRO A 45 0.95 5.83 3.64
CA PRO A 45 1.94 4.84 3.21
C PRO A 45 1.38 3.39 3.17
N ILE A 46 0.36 3.14 2.34
CA ILE A 46 -0.33 1.82 2.30
C ILE A 46 0.64 0.68 1.95
N ASP A 47 1.38 0.81 0.85
CA ASP A 47 2.24 -0.27 0.37
C ASP A 47 3.41 -0.55 1.32
N GLN A 48 3.93 0.49 1.99
CA GLN A 48 4.92 0.35 3.06
C GLN A 48 4.38 -0.44 4.25
N ASN A 49 3.15 -0.16 4.69
CA ASN A 49 2.54 -0.90 5.81
C ASN A 49 2.23 -2.34 5.42
N ARG A 50 1.70 -2.59 4.22
CA ARG A 50 1.50 -3.94 3.70
C ARG A 50 2.81 -4.74 3.66
N ILE A 51 3.89 -4.12 3.18
CA ILE A 51 5.20 -4.79 3.13
C ILE A 51 5.74 -5.05 4.53
N ALA A 52 5.61 -4.10 5.45
CA ALA A 52 6.05 -4.27 6.84
C ALA A 52 5.29 -5.39 7.57
N THR A 53 4.04 -5.66 7.20
CA THR A 53 3.28 -6.81 7.76
C THR A 53 3.64 -8.13 7.09
N GLU A 54 3.86 -8.16 5.77
CA GLU A 54 4.28 -9.39 5.06
C GLU A 54 5.74 -9.77 5.39
N PHE A 55 6.60 -8.80 5.71
CA PHE A 55 8.02 -9.00 6.02
C PHE A 55 8.43 -8.22 7.30
N PRO A 56 8.10 -8.72 8.51
CA PRO A 56 8.32 -7.99 9.77
C PRO A 56 9.78 -7.62 10.08
N ASP A 57 10.75 -8.41 9.58
CA ASP A 57 12.18 -8.17 9.80
C ASP A 57 12.78 -7.16 8.80
N LEU A 58 12.03 -6.76 7.77
CA LEU A 58 12.47 -5.80 6.76
C LEU A 58 12.49 -4.37 7.32
N GLN A 59 13.55 -3.62 7.03
CA GLN A 59 13.56 -2.19 7.35
C GLN A 59 12.82 -1.38 6.28
N VAL A 60 11.66 -0.86 6.65
CA VAL A 60 10.81 -0.02 5.81
C VAL A 60 10.96 1.45 6.21
N PHE A 61 11.32 2.31 5.25
CA PHE A 61 11.56 3.73 5.49
C PHE A 61 10.39 4.57 4.97
N SER A 62 10.01 5.61 5.72
CA SER A 62 9.02 6.61 5.34
C SER A 62 9.65 7.85 4.69
N ASP A 63 8.82 8.74 4.12
CA ASP A 63 9.27 10.03 3.57
C ASP A 63 10.05 10.86 4.60
N ALA A 64 9.65 10.83 5.88
CA ALA A 64 10.33 11.52 6.96
C ALA A 64 11.73 10.96 7.27
N GLN A 65 12.02 9.74 6.82
CA GLN A 65 13.26 9.01 7.10
C GLN A 65 14.19 8.92 5.89
N GLN A 66 14.00 9.75 4.86
CA GLN A 66 14.83 9.71 3.65
C GLN A 66 16.35 9.78 3.96
N VAL A 67 16.77 10.64 4.89
CA VAL A 67 18.18 10.76 5.27
C VAL A 67 18.68 9.48 5.96
N GLU A 68 17.85 8.87 6.80
CA GLU A 68 18.18 7.61 7.47
C GLU A 68 18.29 6.47 6.46
N PHE A 69 17.34 6.38 5.52
CA PHE A 69 17.36 5.43 4.41
C PHE A 69 18.67 5.51 3.62
N LEU A 70 19.08 6.70 3.19
CA LEU A 70 20.32 6.90 2.44
C LEU A 70 21.57 6.46 3.25
N ASN A 71 21.57 6.69 4.56
CA ASN A 71 22.64 6.25 5.45
C ASN A 71 22.69 4.72 5.67
N GLN A 72 21.58 4.01 5.43
CA GLN A 72 21.48 2.56 5.56
C GLN A 72 21.86 1.81 4.28
N ILE A 73 21.78 2.45 3.11
CA ILE A 73 22.15 1.85 1.81
C ILE A 73 23.51 1.10 1.86
N PRO A 74 24.62 1.68 2.37
CA PRO A 74 25.91 0.99 2.38
C PRO A 74 25.99 -0.26 3.26
N LYS A 75 25.01 -0.47 4.14
CA LYS A 75 24.93 -1.60 5.09
C LYS A 75 23.96 -2.69 4.61
N ALA A 76 23.13 -2.40 3.62
CA ALA A 76 22.14 -3.32 3.10
C ALA A 76 22.76 -4.33 2.12
N ASN A 77 22.17 -5.51 2.03
CA ASN A 77 22.45 -6.48 0.97
C ASN A 77 21.70 -6.11 -0.31
N ALA A 78 20.44 -5.70 -0.17
CA ALA A 78 19.57 -5.26 -1.25
C ALA A 78 18.74 -4.05 -0.82
N VAL A 79 18.49 -3.17 -1.78
CA VAL A 79 17.71 -1.94 -1.59
C VAL A 79 16.61 -1.94 -2.64
N TYR A 80 15.35 -1.88 -2.20
CA TYR A 80 14.20 -1.74 -3.09
C TYR A 80 13.60 -0.36 -2.92
N ILE A 81 13.51 0.37 -4.03
CA ILE A 81 12.84 1.66 -4.11
C ILE A 81 11.62 1.50 -5.03
N GLU A 82 10.43 1.51 -4.46
CA GLU A 82 9.19 1.54 -5.24
C GLU A 82 8.85 2.97 -5.62
N TRP A 83 8.97 3.29 -6.90
CA TRP A 83 8.72 4.62 -7.44
C TRP A 83 7.25 4.77 -7.82
N GLY A 84 6.57 5.71 -7.15
CA GLY A 84 5.17 6.03 -7.42
C GLY A 84 4.95 6.53 -8.86
N PHE A 85 3.84 6.14 -9.47
CA PHE A 85 3.47 6.56 -10.85
C PHE A 85 3.22 8.08 -10.98
N TYR A 86 3.05 8.76 -9.85
CA TYR A 86 2.84 10.19 -9.73
C TYR A 86 4.16 10.97 -9.54
N LEU A 87 5.31 10.29 -9.55
CA LEU A 87 6.63 10.91 -9.41
C LEU A 87 7.36 10.92 -10.75
N GLU A 88 8.00 12.05 -11.04
CA GLU A 88 8.88 12.20 -12.21
C GLU A 88 10.03 11.18 -12.16
N LEU A 89 10.13 10.32 -13.17
CA LEU A 89 11.13 9.24 -13.22
C LEU A 89 12.57 9.76 -13.12
N GLY A 90 12.85 10.95 -13.67
CA GLY A 90 14.17 11.56 -13.64
C GLY A 90 14.64 12.01 -12.25
N ALA A 91 13.71 12.21 -11.31
CA ALA A 91 14.06 12.67 -9.96
C ALA A 91 14.80 11.61 -9.14
N ILE A 92 14.78 10.33 -9.56
CA ILE A 92 15.59 9.27 -8.92
C ILE A 92 17.08 9.57 -8.95
N ALA A 93 17.58 10.21 -10.01
CA ALA A 93 18.99 10.56 -10.12
C ALA A 93 19.41 11.59 -9.07
N GLN A 94 18.48 12.44 -8.61
CA GLN A 94 18.73 13.38 -7.52
C GLN A 94 18.71 12.67 -6.16
N LEU A 95 17.81 11.70 -5.98
CA LEU A 95 17.73 10.92 -4.73
C LEU A 95 18.98 10.06 -4.49
N LEU A 96 19.48 9.39 -5.55
CA LEU A 96 20.58 8.43 -5.45
C LEU A 96 21.95 9.01 -5.82
N GLU A 97 21.98 10.24 -6.33
CA GLU A 97 23.20 10.94 -6.77
C GLU A 97 24.12 10.06 -7.64
N ASN A 98 25.27 9.64 -7.09
CA ASN A 98 26.31 8.89 -7.77
C ASN A 98 26.23 7.36 -7.53
N LEU A 99 25.21 6.89 -6.81
CA LEU A 99 25.03 5.46 -6.57
C LEU A 99 24.64 4.74 -7.86
N THR A 100 25.17 3.53 -8.04
CA THR A 100 24.79 2.67 -9.16
C THR A 100 23.53 1.89 -8.81
N TYR A 101 22.52 1.94 -9.68
CA TYR A 101 21.25 1.24 -9.49
C TYR A 101 20.74 0.61 -10.80
N ARG A 102 19.85 -0.37 -10.65
CA ARG A 102 19.07 -0.98 -11.73
C ARG A 102 17.67 -0.37 -11.76
N THR A 103 17.18 -0.06 -12.95
CA THR A 103 15.82 0.43 -13.17
C THR A 103 14.97 -0.66 -13.80
N ILE A 104 13.83 -0.96 -13.17
CA ILE A 104 12.87 -1.97 -13.60
C ILE A 104 11.52 -1.28 -13.77
N ALA A 105 10.87 -1.51 -14.90
CA ALA A 105 9.50 -1.08 -15.12
C ALA A 105 8.54 -2.28 -15.10
N VAL A 106 7.55 -2.25 -14.21
CA VAL A 106 6.44 -3.21 -14.20
C VAL A 106 5.29 -2.59 -14.98
N LEU A 107 5.00 -3.11 -16.17
CA LEU A 107 4.07 -2.47 -17.11
C LEU A 107 2.97 -3.44 -17.58
N PRO A 108 1.77 -2.94 -17.88
CA PRO A 108 0.75 -3.73 -18.54
C PRO A 108 1.24 -4.30 -19.87
N PRO A 109 0.79 -5.51 -20.28
CA PRO A 109 1.30 -6.19 -21.46
C PRO A 109 1.12 -5.41 -22.77
N ASP A 110 0.06 -4.59 -22.83
CA ASP A 110 -0.33 -3.86 -24.03
C ASP A 110 0.16 -2.41 -24.05
N LEU A 111 0.79 -1.94 -22.97
CA LEU A 111 1.36 -0.60 -22.91
C LEU A 111 2.62 -0.53 -23.77
N LYS A 112 2.62 0.37 -24.76
CA LYS A 112 3.74 0.59 -25.68
C LYS A 112 4.18 2.04 -25.64
N ASP A 113 5.44 2.28 -26.00
CA ASP A 113 5.98 3.61 -26.28
C ASP A 113 5.76 4.64 -25.15
N SER A 114 5.88 4.20 -23.90
CA SER A 114 5.79 5.05 -22.70
C SER A 114 7.17 5.49 -22.19
N GLU A 115 7.20 6.51 -21.33
CA GLU A 115 8.44 7.00 -20.69
C GLU A 115 9.23 5.90 -19.96
N TYR A 116 8.51 4.91 -19.42
CA TYR A 116 9.09 3.76 -18.74
C TYR A 116 9.98 2.90 -19.66
N HIS A 117 9.65 2.82 -20.95
CA HIS A 117 10.43 2.05 -21.92
C HIS A 117 11.80 2.67 -22.18
N ALA A 118 11.90 3.99 -22.12
CA ALA A 118 13.17 4.70 -22.27
C ALA A 118 13.97 4.73 -20.95
N TRP A 119 13.28 4.76 -19.81
CA TRP A 119 13.89 4.87 -18.49
C TRP A 119 14.39 3.54 -17.91
N ALA A 120 13.65 2.45 -18.12
CA ALA A 120 13.97 1.16 -17.52
C ALA A 120 15.01 0.38 -18.32
N LYS A 121 15.92 -0.30 -17.61
CA LYS A 121 16.83 -1.29 -18.21
C LYS A 121 16.16 -2.65 -18.40
N GLU A 122 15.11 -2.91 -17.65
CA GLU A 122 14.37 -4.17 -17.65
C GLU A 122 12.88 -3.88 -17.56
N ILE A 123 12.10 -4.56 -18.41
CA ILE A 123 10.65 -4.48 -18.39
C ILE A 123 10.09 -5.81 -17.92
N VAL A 124 9.28 -5.76 -16.88
CA VAL A 124 8.55 -6.90 -16.32
C VAL A 124 7.09 -6.76 -16.70
N ARG A 125 6.49 -7.88 -17.12
CA ARG A 125 5.07 -7.95 -17.44
C ARG A 125 4.24 -7.88 -16.16
N GLY A 126 3.45 -6.81 -16.03
CA GLY A 126 2.51 -6.56 -14.95
C GLY A 126 1.07 -6.96 -15.28
N ALA A 127 0.15 -6.50 -14.44
CA ALA A 127 -1.29 -6.70 -14.61
C ALA A 127 -1.82 -6.00 -15.89
N PRO A 128 -2.84 -6.54 -16.56
CA PRO A 128 -3.40 -5.98 -17.79
C PRO A 128 -4.32 -4.77 -17.48
N THR A 129 -3.74 -3.70 -16.96
CA THR A 129 -4.47 -2.46 -16.66
C THR A 129 -4.52 -1.54 -17.87
N GLN A 130 -5.56 -0.72 -17.94
CA GLN A 130 -5.67 0.35 -18.93
C GLN A 130 -5.17 1.64 -18.29
N SER A 131 -4.17 2.27 -18.92
CA SER A 131 -3.72 3.60 -18.51
C SER A 131 -4.70 4.65 -19.05
N SER A 132 -5.21 5.54 -18.21
CA SER A 132 -5.98 6.69 -18.68
C SER A 132 -5.22 8.00 -18.48
N THR A 133 -5.35 8.91 -19.44
CA THR A 133 -4.78 10.26 -19.35
C THR A 133 -5.78 11.14 -18.63
N GLY A 134 -5.54 11.47 -17.35
CA GLY A 134 -6.43 12.31 -16.56
C GLY A 134 -6.76 11.80 -15.17
N GLU A 135 -6.18 10.66 -14.76
CA GLU A 135 -6.34 10.14 -13.41
C GLU A 135 -5.85 11.15 -12.36
N THR A 136 -6.61 11.24 -11.27
CA THR A 136 -6.20 11.97 -10.08
C THR A 136 -6.03 11.01 -8.93
N LEU A 137 -4.98 11.24 -8.14
CA LEU A 137 -4.72 10.54 -6.90
C LEU A 137 -5.43 11.29 -5.76
N TRP A 138 -6.19 10.55 -4.96
CA TRP A 138 -6.77 11.02 -3.71
C TRP A 138 -6.40 10.09 -2.56
N ARG A 139 -6.13 10.67 -1.40
CA ARG A 139 -5.63 9.99 -0.21
C ARG A 139 -6.35 10.51 1.02
N ALA A 140 -6.71 9.61 1.93
CA ALA A 140 -7.26 9.94 3.24
C ALA A 140 -6.65 9.02 4.30
N ALA A 141 -6.01 9.63 5.31
CA ALA A 141 -5.61 8.90 6.51
C ALA A 141 -6.82 8.73 7.44
N SER A 142 -6.94 7.57 8.06
CA SER A 142 -8.00 7.21 9.01
C SER A 142 -7.42 6.58 10.29
N ASN A 143 -6.17 6.91 10.63
CA ASN A 143 -5.50 6.41 11.84
C ASN A 143 -6.39 6.60 13.09
N GLY A 144 -6.47 5.54 13.91
CA GLY A 144 -7.29 5.53 15.13
C GLY A 144 -8.80 5.50 14.90
N GLN A 145 -9.27 5.44 13.66
CA GLN A 145 -10.66 5.09 13.36
C GLN A 145 -10.81 3.58 13.32
N VAL A 146 -12.00 3.11 13.70
CA VAL A 146 -12.42 1.72 13.55
C VAL A 146 -13.65 1.75 12.66
N ILE A 147 -13.64 0.98 11.59
CA ILE A 147 -14.72 0.93 10.62
C ILE A 147 -15.62 -0.28 10.92
N ASP A 148 -16.94 -0.10 10.82
CA ASP A 148 -17.86 -1.24 10.83
C ASP A 148 -17.64 -2.09 9.57
N GLU A 149 -17.35 -3.38 9.72
CA GLU A 149 -16.97 -4.25 8.59
C GLU A 149 -18.06 -4.33 7.51
N ASN A 150 -19.34 -4.34 7.88
CA ASN A 150 -20.44 -4.35 6.90
C ASN A 150 -20.48 -3.02 6.12
N SER A 151 -20.33 -1.90 6.83
CA SER A 151 -20.23 -0.58 6.18
C SER A 151 -19.00 -0.47 5.26
N LEU A 152 -17.89 -1.14 5.61
CA LEU A 152 -16.70 -1.20 4.76
C LEU A 152 -16.97 -1.97 3.46
N GLU A 153 -17.68 -3.10 3.54
CA GLU A 153 -18.08 -3.87 2.36
C GLU A 153 -18.93 -3.04 1.39
N GLU A 154 -19.95 -2.34 1.91
CA GLU A 154 -20.80 -1.46 1.12
C GLU A 154 -20.01 -0.30 0.50
N PHE A 155 -19.19 0.38 1.30
CA PHE A 155 -18.37 1.49 0.82
C PHE A 155 -17.35 1.06 -0.22
N TRP A 156 -16.72 -0.11 -0.05
CA TRP A 156 -15.79 -0.66 -1.02
C TRP A 156 -16.49 -1.05 -2.32
N TYR A 157 -17.68 -1.63 -2.23
CA TYR A 157 -18.52 -1.90 -3.40
C TYR A 157 -18.82 -0.60 -4.17
N GLU A 158 -19.22 0.46 -3.48
CA GLU A 158 -19.49 1.77 -4.10
C GLU A 158 -18.26 2.37 -4.79
N ILE A 159 -17.08 2.33 -4.15
CA ILE A 159 -15.82 2.78 -4.75
C ILE A 159 -15.55 2.03 -6.05
N THR A 160 -15.66 0.70 -6.02
CA THR A 160 -15.28 -0.15 -7.15
C THR A 160 -16.33 -0.20 -8.27
N HIS A 161 -17.51 0.38 -8.04
CA HIS A 161 -18.60 0.52 -9.00
C HIS A 161 -18.86 1.99 -9.37
N ASP A 162 -17.81 2.81 -9.30
CA ASP A 162 -17.76 4.19 -9.80
C ASP A 162 -18.79 5.15 -9.18
N ALA A 163 -19.29 4.87 -7.97
CA ALA A 163 -20.25 5.75 -7.28
C ALA A 163 -19.67 7.15 -7.03
N TYR A 164 -18.34 7.26 -7.01
CA TYR A 164 -17.60 8.47 -6.68
C TYR A 164 -16.76 9.00 -7.84
N GLY A 165 -17.07 8.63 -9.08
CA GLY A 165 -16.23 8.87 -10.27
C GLY A 165 -15.63 7.57 -10.79
N ILE A 166 -14.93 7.63 -11.93
CA ILE A 166 -14.41 6.43 -12.59
C ILE A 166 -13.13 5.99 -11.89
N VAL A 167 -13.20 4.95 -11.06
CA VAL A 167 -12.09 4.46 -10.25
C VAL A 167 -11.30 3.41 -11.04
N THR A 168 -10.01 3.68 -11.25
CA THR A 168 -9.11 2.74 -11.92
C THR A 168 -8.32 1.91 -10.92
N ARG A 169 -8.09 2.44 -9.71
CA ARG A 169 -7.46 1.71 -8.61
C ARG A 169 -7.91 2.24 -7.26
N ALA A 170 -8.10 1.35 -6.29
CA ALA A 170 -8.23 1.70 -4.90
C ALA A 170 -7.38 0.77 -4.04
N LYS A 171 -6.76 1.31 -2.99
CA LYS A 171 -6.08 0.53 -1.95
C LYS A 171 -6.48 1.06 -0.58
N GLY A 172 -6.63 0.19 0.40
CA GLY A 172 -6.92 0.59 1.77
C GLY A 172 -6.31 -0.33 2.80
N ILE A 173 -6.03 0.22 3.98
CA ILE A 173 -5.79 -0.54 5.21
C ILE A 173 -6.77 0.01 6.25
N PHE A 174 -7.56 -0.87 6.85
CA PHE A 174 -8.62 -0.47 7.79
C PHE A 174 -8.61 -1.35 9.03
N ASP A 175 -8.70 -0.72 10.19
CA ASP A 175 -9.04 -1.40 11.44
C ASP A 175 -10.55 -1.59 11.54
N VAL A 176 -10.98 -2.83 11.74
CA VAL A 176 -12.41 -3.19 11.83
C VAL A 176 -12.85 -3.49 13.26
N ASN A 177 -14.17 -3.54 13.45
CA ASN A 177 -14.84 -3.66 14.74
C ASN A 177 -14.37 -4.84 15.62
N ASP A 178 -13.87 -5.92 15.02
CA ASP A 178 -13.37 -7.08 15.76
C ASP A 178 -11.85 -7.04 16.08
N GLY A 179 -11.21 -5.90 15.82
CA GLY A 179 -9.81 -5.62 16.10
C GLY A 179 -8.83 -6.06 15.02
N ARG A 180 -9.28 -6.74 13.96
CA ARG A 180 -8.44 -7.07 12.80
C ARG A 180 -8.04 -5.81 12.03
N SER A 181 -6.99 -5.95 11.22
CA SER A 181 -6.62 -4.97 10.20
C SER A 181 -6.77 -5.62 8.83
N LEU A 182 -7.57 -5.02 7.97
CA LEU A 182 -7.89 -5.53 6.64
C LEU A 182 -7.20 -4.68 5.58
N TYR A 183 -6.56 -5.34 4.63
CA TYR A 183 -6.04 -4.76 3.41
C TYR A 183 -7.02 -4.99 2.25
N CYS A 184 -7.32 -3.92 1.54
CA CYS A 184 -8.20 -3.93 0.37
C CYS A 184 -7.40 -3.47 -0.84
N ASP A 185 -7.55 -4.15 -1.98
CA ASP A 185 -6.91 -3.78 -3.25
C ASP A 185 -7.89 -3.98 -4.40
N PHE A 186 -7.97 -2.99 -5.27
CA PHE A 186 -8.82 -2.99 -6.45
C PHE A 186 -8.06 -2.35 -7.60
N VAL A 187 -8.14 -2.99 -8.77
CA VAL A 187 -7.64 -2.47 -10.03
C VAL A 187 -8.66 -2.79 -11.12
N ALA A 188 -9.11 -1.77 -11.85
CA ALA A 188 -10.07 -1.94 -12.92
C ALA A 188 -9.55 -2.91 -14.00
N GLY A 189 -10.40 -3.86 -14.40
CA GLY A 189 -10.06 -4.90 -15.38
C GLY A 189 -9.27 -6.09 -14.82
N VAL A 190 -8.93 -6.08 -13.52
CA VAL A 190 -8.33 -7.21 -12.81
C VAL A 190 -9.40 -7.86 -11.92
N PRO A 191 -9.48 -9.20 -11.83
CA PRO A 191 -10.41 -9.86 -10.90
C PRO A 191 -10.21 -9.35 -9.47
N GLN A 192 -11.30 -8.98 -8.82
CA GLN A 192 -11.28 -8.52 -7.44
C GLN A 192 -10.84 -9.67 -6.51
N THR A 193 -10.06 -9.32 -5.49
CA THR A 193 -9.75 -10.20 -4.37
C THR A 193 -10.56 -9.77 -3.16
N ASP A 194 -10.96 -10.74 -2.35
CA ASP A 194 -11.56 -10.46 -1.04
C ASP A 194 -10.60 -9.66 -0.15
N PHE A 195 -11.13 -9.10 0.93
CA PHE A 195 -10.33 -8.42 1.94
C PHE A 195 -9.29 -9.37 2.53
N LEU A 196 -8.04 -8.92 2.56
CA LEU A 196 -6.93 -9.66 3.12
C LEU A 196 -6.70 -9.21 4.57
N GLU A 197 -6.88 -10.10 5.53
CA GLU A 197 -6.44 -9.85 6.91
C GLU A 197 -4.92 -9.74 6.96
N LEU A 198 -4.41 -8.62 7.49
CA LEU A 198 -2.99 -8.45 7.75
C LEU A 198 -2.58 -9.27 8.97
N ASP A 199 -1.45 -9.98 8.87
CA ASP A 199 -0.91 -10.82 9.96
C ASP A 199 -0.29 -9.97 11.07
N ILE A 200 -1.14 -9.23 11.79
CA ILE A 200 -0.79 -8.43 12.94
C ILE A 200 -1.79 -8.68 14.06
N PRO A 201 -1.37 -8.57 15.34
CA PRO A 201 -2.26 -8.81 16.47
C PRO A 201 -3.53 -7.94 16.41
N ARG A 202 -4.65 -8.51 16.86
CA ARG A 202 -5.90 -7.76 17.01
C ARG A 202 -5.71 -6.60 17.99
N TYR A 203 -6.26 -5.44 17.66
CA TYR A 203 -6.27 -4.27 18.55
C TYR A 203 -7.60 -4.19 19.28
N LEU A 204 -7.61 -4.56 20.57
CA LEU A 204 -8.83 -4.64 21.38
C LEU A 204 -8.83 -3.67 22.58
N GLU A 205 -8.01 -2.61 22.51
CA GLU A 205 -7.82 -1.63 23.60
C GLU A 205 -8.24 -0.22 23.18
N GLY A 206 -9.46 -0.09 22.64
CA GLY A 206 -10.01 1.16 22.13
C GLY A 206 -9.48 1.49 20.74
N ARG A 207 -9.16 2.77 20.52
CA ARG A 207 -8.70 3.28 19.21
C ARG A 207 -7.30 2.77 18.84
N PRO A 208 -7.12 2.12 17.68
CA PRO A 208 -5.82 1.61 17.24
C PRO A 208 -4.75 2.69 17.14
N GLN A 209 -3.53 2.35 17.57
CA GLN A 209 -2.34 3.20 17.41
C GLN A 209 -1.46 2.69 16.26
N ARG A 210 -2.09 2.37 15.13
CA ARG A 210 -1.42 1.90 13.91
C ARG A 210 -2.01 2.60 12.68
N PHE A 211 -1.38 2.38 11.54
CA PHE A 211 -1.81 3.00 10.29
C PHE A 211 -3.15 2.43 9.82
N SER A 212 -4.04 3.33 9.42
CA SER A 212 -5.22 3.04 8.60
C SER A 212 -5.40 4.19 7.60
N GLY A 213 -5.83 3.87 6.38
CA GLY A 213 -6.03 4.88 5.34
C GLY A 213 -6.46 4.30 4.01
N LEU A 214 -6.91 5.20 3.13
CA LEU A 214 -7.44 4.91 1.81
C LEU A 214 -6.72 5.73 0.76
N GLU A 215 -6.44 5.10 -0.38
CA GLU A 215 -5.92 5.71 -1.59
C GLU A 215 -6.80 5.32 -2.77
N VAL A 216 -7.28 6.31 -3.53
CA VAL A 216 -8.12 6.13 -4.72
C VAL A 216 -7.49 6.86 -5.90
N VAL A 217 -7.42 6.18 -7.03
CA VAL A 217 -6.98 6.72 -8.33
C VAL A 217 -8.13 6.59 -9.31
N GLY A 218 -8.43 7.68 -10.01
CA GLY A 218 -9.49 7.70 -10.98
C GLY A 218 -9.79 9.07 -11.55
N GLU A 219 -10.78 9.12 -12.43
CA GLU A 219 -11.22 10.32 -13.12
C GLU A 219 -12.47 10.91 -12.46
N ASN A 220 -12.56 12.25 -12.43
CA ASN A 220 -13.71 12.99 -11.90
C ASN A 220 -14.14 12.57 -10.49
N LEU A 221 -13.15 12.25 -9.63
CA LEU A 221 -13.41 11.78 -8.29
C LEU A 221 -14.18 12.81 -7.44
N ASP A 222 -15.33 12.42 -6.88
CA ASP A 222 -16.04 13.18 -5.86
C ASP A 222 -15.38 12.96 -4.48
N LYS A 223 -14.27 13.67 -4.30
CA LYS A 223 -13.42 13.63 -3.09
C LYS A 223 -14.14 14.09 -1.83
N ALA A 224 -15.22 14.87 -1.96
CA ALA A 224 -15.99 15.35 -0.82
C ALA A 224 -16.88 14.21 -0.31
N THR A 225 -17.64 13.59 -1.20
CA THR A 225 -18.51 12.47 -0.86
C THR A 225 -17.70 11.24 -0.42
N LEU A 226 -16.59 10.89 -1.10
CA LEU A 226 -15.66 9.84 -0.64
C LEU A 226 -15.23 10.01 0.82
N ARG A 227 -14.86 11.24 1.21
CA ARG A 227 -14.43 11.53 2.57
C ARG A 227 -15.59 11.40 3.56
N GLN A 228 -16.77 11.89 3.18
CA GLN A 228 -17.94 11.85 4.04
C GLN A 228 -18.37 10.41 4.27
N THR A 229 -18.52 9.61 3.23
CA THR A 229 -18.92 8.20 3.37
C THR A 229 -17.90 7.42 4.20
N LEU A 230 -16.59 7.58 3.96
CA LEU A 230 -15.56 6.95 4.79
C LEU A 230 -15.71 7.33 6.29
N SER A 231 -16.04 8.59 6.57
CA SER A 231 -16.30 9.05 7.94
C SER A 231 -17.57 8.45 8.53
N ASP A 232 -18.61 8.25 7.72
CA ASP A 232 -19.90 7.69 8.15
C ASP A 232 -19.79 6.19 8.48
N CYS A 233 -18.82 5.48 7.87
CA CYS A 233 -18.52 4.09 8.21
C CYS A 233 -17.80 3.93 9.57
N CYS A 234 -17.29 5.01 10.17
CA CYS A 234 -16.49 4.95 11.39
C CYS A 234 -17.36 4.79 12.65
N LEU A 235 -16.94 3.88 13.52
CA LEU A 235 -17.60 3.62 14.79
C LEU A 235 -17.29 4.69 15.84
N SER A 236 -18.28 4.93 16.71
CA SER A 236 -18.11 5.72 17.93
C SER A 236 -17.27 4.96 18.98
N ASP A 237 -16.68 5.68 19.93
CA ASP A 237 -15.89 5.08 21.02
C ASP A 237 -16.68 4.04 21.82
N ALA A 238 -17.97 4.31 22.08
CA ALA A 238 -18.83 3.38 22.80
C ALA A 238 -19.04 2.07 22.04
N ALA A 239 -19.26 2.15 20.72
CA ALA A 239 -19.43 0.97 19.88
C ALA A 239 -18.13 0.16 19.76
N ILE A 240 -16.98 0.84 19.64
CA ILE A 240 -15.66 0.19 19.63
C ILE A 240 -15.46 -0.64 20.90
N LEU A 241 -15.67 -0.03 22.07
CA LEU A 241 -15.50 -0.72 23.36
C LEU A 241 -16.44 -1.91 23.50
N GLN A 242 -17.68 -1.77 23.04
CA GLN A 242 -18.67 -2.86 23.07
C GLN A 242 -18.23 -4.05 22.21
N TYR A 243 -17.86 -3.84 20.95
CA TYR A 243 -17.42 -4.92 20.06
C TYR A 243 -16.15 -5.58 20.57
N GLN A 244 -15.17 -4.79 21.00
CA GLN A 244 -13.91 -5.34 21.51
C GLN A 244 -14.10 -6.18 22.77
N GLN A 245 -15.03 -5.80 23.66
CA GLN A 245 -15.37 -6.61 24.83
C GLN A 245 -16.00 -7.96 24.43
N GLN A 246 -16.92 -7.97 23.46
CA GLN A 246 -17.51 -9.20 22.93
C GLN A 246 -16.44 -10.13 22.33
N VAL A 247 -15.50 -9.58 21.56
CA VAL A 247 -14.39 -10.37 20.99
C VAL A 247 -13.49 -10.95 22.08
N LYS A 248 -13.17 -10.17 23.12
CA LYS A 248 -12.39 -10.67 24.27
C LYS A 248 -13.07 -11.86 24.94
N GLU A 249 -14.39 -11.78 25.14
CA GLU A 249 -15.17 -12.88 25.74
C GLU A 249 -15.13 -14.14 24.87
N ILE A 250 -15.36 -14.01 23.55
CA ILE A 250 -15.30 -15.13 22.60
C ILE A 250 -13.92 -15.80 22.58
N LEU A 251 -12.84 -15.00 22.58
CA LEU A 251 -11.47 -15.52 22.58
C LEU A 251 -11.12 -16.24 23.90
N LEU A 252 -11.64 -15.75 25.03
CA LEU A 252 -11.47 -16.40 26.33
C LEU A 252 -12.20 -17.74 26.41
N GLU A 253 -13.41 -17.83 25.86
CA GLU A 253 -14.17 -19.07 25.77
C GLU A 253 -13.51 -20.08 24.83
N GLY A 254 -13.02 -19.63 23.68
CA GLY A 254 -12.33 -20.48 22.70
C GLY A 254 -10.98 -21.03 23.19
N ALA A 255 -10.29 -20.33 24.08
CA ALA A 255 -9.03 -20.79 24.67
C ALA A 255 -9.20 -21.84 25.80
N GLN A 256 -10.43 -22.09 26.25
CA GLN A 256 -10.75 -23.06 27.29
C GLN A 256 -11.10 -24.46 26.76
N VAL A 257 -11.05 -24.67 25.43
CA VAL A 257 -11.38 -25.92 24.74
C VAL A 257 -10.13 -26.68 24.29
#